data_AF-A0A6Y4R686-F1
#
_entry.id   AF-A0A6Y4R686-F1
#
_cell.length_a   1.000
_cell.length_b   1.000
_cell.length_c   1.000
_cell.angle_alpha   90.00
_cell.angle_beta   90.00
_cell.angle_gamma   90.00
#
_symmetry.space_group_name_H-M   'P 1'
#
loop_
_entity.id
_entity.type
_entity.pdbx_description
1 polymer ?
#
loop_
_entity_poly.entity_id
_entity_poly.type
_entity_poly.pdbx_seq_one_letter_code
_entity_poly.pdbx_strand_id
1 'polypeptide(L)'
;MYFLLQKIILPKIDVCAEEELYFRCYGGKYNYTSYDLFVPRHRVACFDTFYNAFSIKKWKKYTTLTSLFLRARITGCGTITVKHKENGVIRVLKQVNFKSSSNIGD
;
A
#
# COMPACT_ATOMS: atom_id res chain seq x y z
N MET A 1 -3.69 -13.12 -18.20
CA MET A 1 -3.38 -13.83 -16.93
C MET A 1 -2.43 -12.97 -16.11
N TYR A 2 -2.59 -12.90 -14.80
CA TYR A 2 -1.64 -12.19 -13.92
C TYR A 2 -1.22 -13.11 -12.77
N PHE A 3 -0.02 -12.85 -12.23
CA PHE A 3 0.53 -13.57 -11.09
C PHE A 3 0.70 -12.62 -9.91
N LEU A 4 0.42 -13.12 -8.71
CA LEU A 4 0.66 -12.39 -7.48
C LEU A 4 2.13 -12.55 -7.07
N LEU A 5 2.89 -11.45 -7.05
CA LEU A 5 4.30 -11.46 -6.63
C LEU A 5 4.48 -11.21 -5.12
N GLN A 6 3.75 -10.22 -4.58
CA GLN A 6 3.85 -9.82 -3.18
C GLN A 6 2.49 -9.28 -2.73
N LYS A 7 2.05 -9.69 -1.53
CA LYS A 7 0.89 -9.08 -0.87
C LYS A 7 1.35 -7.87 -0.08
N ILE A 8 0.52 -6.82 -0.07
CA ILE A 8 0.59 -5.83 1.00
C ILE A 8 -0.02 -6.49 2.23
N ILE A 9 0.75 -6.57 3.30
CA ILE A 9 0.38 -7.20 4.57
C ILE A 9 0.26 -6.17 5.68
N LEU A 10 -0.59 -6.47 6.65
CA LEU A 10 -0.81 -5.64 7.83
C LEU A 10 -0.35 -6.40 9.09
N PRO A 11 -0.03 -5.70 10.19
CA PRO A 11 0.46 -6.31 11.41
C PRO A 11 -0.48 -7.39 11.94
N LYS A 12 0.09 -8.42 12.58
CA LYS A 12 -0.69 -9.42 13.30
C LYS A 12 -0.08 -9.63 14.67
N ILE A 13 -0.93 -9.64 15.71
CA ILE A 13 -0.50 -9.71 17.11
C ILE A 13 0.32 -10.97 17.39
N ASP A 14 -0.02 -12.08 16.73
CA ASP A 14 0.64 -13.38 16.86
C ASP A 14 2.00 -13.48 16.15
N VAL A 15 2.33 -12.53 15.26
CA VAL A 15 3.58 -12.55 14.46
C VAL A 15 4.49 -11.39 14.85
N CYS A 16 4.00 -10.16 14.69
CA CYS A 16 4.74 -8.93 14.99
C CYS A 16 3.75 -7.76 15.02
N ALA A 17 3.66 -7.09 16.16
CA ALA A 17 2.74 -5.97 16.39
C ALA A 17 3.35 -4.59 16.05
N GLU A 18 4.63 -4.53 15.66
CA GLU A 18 5.34 -3.29 15.33
C GLU A 18 4.79 -2.71 14.01
N GLU A 19 3.81 -1.80 14.10
CA GLU A 19 3.09 -1.26 12.94
C GLU A 19 4.02 -0.61 11.91
N GLU A 20 5.09 0.07 12.35
CA GLU A 20 6.02 0.80 11.49
C GLU A 20 6.78 -0.08 10.49
N LEU A 21 6.90 -1.39 10.77
CA LEU A 21 7.46 -2.35 9.82
C LEU A 21 6.52 -2.64 8.63
N TYR A 22 5.23 -2.37 8.79
CA TYR A 22 4.18 -2.64 7.81
C TYR A 22 3.66 -1.36 7.17
N PHE A 23 3.33 -0.32 7.94
CA PHE A 23 2.89 0.96 7.40
C PHE A 23 3.23 2.10 8.37
N ARG A 24 3.20 3.34 7.88
CA ARG A 24 3.31 4.54 8.71
C ARG A 24 2.10 5.42 8.47
N CYS A 25 1.29 5.66 9.50
CA CYS A 25 0.10 6.51 9.39
C CYS A 25 -0.10 7.36 10.65
N TYR A 26 0.31 8.62 10.60
CA TYR A 26 0.14 9.55 11.71
C TYR A 26 -1.34 9.94 11.89
N GLY A 27 -1.90 9.57 13.04
CA GLY A 27 -3.32 9.78 13.36
C GLY A 27 -4.27 8.79 12.69
N GLY A 28 -3.74 7.75 12.02
CA GLY A 28 -4.54 6.61 11.57
C GLY A 28 -4.99 5.73 12.73
N LYS A 29 -5.94 4.84 12.47
CA LYS A 29 -6.33 3.79 13.42
C LYS A 29 -6.30 2.45 12.71
N TYR A 30 -5.53 1.51 13.25
CA TYR A 30 -5.50 0.15 12.76
C TYR A 30 -6.37 -0.76 13.63
N ASN A 31 -7.21 -1.57 12.99
CA ASN A 31 -8.06 -2.55 13.67
C ASN A 31 -7.44 -3.95 13.53
N TYR A 32 -6.90 -4.48 14.62
CA TYR A 32 -6.29 -5.82 14.66
C TYR A 32 -7.30 -6.97 14.53
N THR A 33 -8.60 -6.72 14.69
CA THR A 33 -9.66 -7.72 14.55
C THR A 33 -10.15 -7.81 13.11
N SER A 34 -10.45 -6.67 12.48
CA SER A 34 -10.94 -6.63 11.09
C SER A 34 -9.82 -6.56 10.05
N TYR A 35 -8.58 -6.29 10.48
CA TYR A 35 -7.41 -6.06 9.64
C TYR A 35 -7.58 -4.89 8.66
N ASP A 36 -8.25 -3.83 9.10
CA ASP A 36 -8.45 -2.61 8.32
C ASP A 36 -7.64 -1.44 8.89
N LEU A 37 -7.03 -0.65 7.99
CA LEU A 37 -6.38 0.61 8.33
C LEU A 37 -7.31 1.78 7.97
N PHE A 38 -7.81 2.48 8.98
CA PHE A 38 -8.54 3.72 8.79
C PHE A 38 -7.58 4.90 8.64
N VAL A 39 -7.67 5.58 7.50
CA VAL A 39 -6.91 6.79 7.19
C VAL A 39 -7.86 7.99 7.22
N PRO A 40 -7.75 8.88 8.22
CA PRO A 40 -8.62 10.06 8.30
C PRO A 40 -8.42 11.00 7.11
N ARG A 41 -9.42 11.85 6.89
CA ARG A 41 -9.34 12.95 5.93
C ARG A 41 -8.09 13.79 6.21
N HIS A 42 -7.39 14.18 5.14
CA HIS A 42 -6.13 14.95 5.19
C HIS A 42 -4.95 14.24 5.87
N ARG A 43 -5.04 12.92 6.11
CA ARG A 43 -3.92 12.09 6.56
C ARG A 43 -3.42 11.19 5.44
N VAL A 44 -2.24 10.62 5.64
CA VAL A 44 -1.56 9.76 4.67
C VAL A 44 -1.10 8.50 5.39
N ALA A 45 -1.29 7.35 4.75
CA ALA A 45 -0.65 6.10 5.11
C ALA A 45 0.43 5.76 4.07
N CYS A 46 1.64 5.48 4.54
CA CYS A 46 2.79 5.14 3.72
C CYS A 46 3.13 3.64 3.90
N PHE A 47 3.29 2.92 2.78
CA PHE A 47 3.59 1.48 2.74
C PHE A 47 5.00 1.18 2.21
N ASP A 48 5.87 2.19 2.14
CA ASP A 48 7.30 2.05 1.80
C ASP A 48 8.12 1.63 3.03
N THR A 49 7.70 0.53 3.64
CA THR A 49 8.21 -0.04 4.90
C THR A 49 8.92 -1.38 4.65
N PHE A 50 9.46 -1.98 5.71
CA PHE A 50 10.23 -3.22 5.61
C PHE A 50 9.46 -4.35 4.90
N TYR A 51 8.21 -4.59 5.29
CA TYR A 51 7.41 -5.68 4.73
C TYR A 51 6.72 -5.34 3.40
N ASN A 52 6.36 -4.07 3.19
CA ASN A 52 5.48 -3.68 2.08
C ASN A 52 6.19 -2.95 0.94
N ALA A 53 7.43 -2.50 1.11
CA ALA A 53 8.21 -1.98 0.00
C ALA A 53 8.54 -3.09 -1.01
N PHE A 54 8.36 -2.80 -2.30
CA PHE A 54 8.65 -3.73 -3.38
C PHE A 54 10.01 -3.42 -4.03
N SER A 55 10.95 -4.36 -3.96
CA SER A 55 12.31 -4.17 -4.49
C SER A 55 12.39 -4.39 -5.99
N ILE A 56 11.94 -3.42 -6.79
CA ILE A 56 11.91 -3.53 -8.27
C ILE A 56 13.28 -3.85 -8.88
N LYS A 57 14.37 -3.36 -8.27
CA LYS A 57 15.75 -3.62 -8.74
C LYS A 57 16.13 -5.10 -8.67
N LYS A 58 15.76 -5.80 -7.60
CA LYS A 58 16.03 -7.25 -7.46
C LYS A 58 15.22 -8.05 -8.49
N TRP A 59 13.94 -7.72 -8.66
CA TRP A 59 13.08 -8.38 -9.64
C TRP A 59 13.58 -8.19 -11.07
N LYS A 60 13.99 -6.96 -11.45
CA LYS A 60 14.59 -6.72 -12.77
C LYS A 60 15.92 -7.46 -12.98
N LYS A 61 16.73 -7.63 -11.93
CA LYS A 61 18.05 -8.28 -12.03
C LYS A 61 17.94 -9.80 -12.21
N TYR A 62 16.99 -10.43 -11.50
CA TYR A 62 16.95 -11.89 -11.37
C TYR A 62 15.75 -12.54 -12.06
N THR A 63 14.90 -11.77 -12.76
CA THR A 63 13.71 -12.30 -13.46
C THR A 63 13.48 -11.58 -14.78
N THR A 64 12.60 -12.12 -15.62
CA THR A 64 12.15 -11.50 -16.89
C THR A 64 10.93 -10.59 -16.71
N LEU A 65 10.67 -10.10 -15.50
CA LEU A 65 9.51 -9.25 -15.20
C LEU A 65 9.56 -7.92 -15.95
N THR A 66 8.68 -7.74 -16.93
CA THR A 66 8.59 -6.52 -17.76
C THR A 66 7.48 -5.56 -17.35
N SER A 67 6.44 -6.05 -16.66
CA SER A 67 5.29 -5.26 -16.23
C SER A 67 4.88 -5.61 -14.81
N LEU A 68 4.38 -4.60 -14.09
CA LEU A 68 3.90 -4.73 -12.73
C LEU A 68 2.70 -3.80 -12.55
N PHE A 69 1.71 -4.24 -11.79
CA PHE A 69 0.61 -3.40 -11.36
C PHE A 69 0.35 -3.59 -9.88
N LEU A 70 -0.19 -2.54 -9.25
CA LEU A 70 -0.68 -2.59 -7.88
C LEU A 70 -2.19 -2.78 -7.91
N ARG A 71 -2.69 -3.77 -7.17
CA ARG A 71 -4.11 -3.94 -6.91
C ARG A 71 -4.37 -3.65 -5.44
N ALA A 72 -5.26 -2.70 -5.18
CA ALA A 72 -5.70 -2.34 -3.84
C ALA A 72 -7.23 -2.25 -3.80
N ARG A 73 -7.83 -2.67 -2.69
CA ARG A 73 -9.25 -2.48 -2.40
C ARG A 73 -9.35 -1.40 -1.33
N ILE A 74 -9.93 -0.26 -1.67
CA ILE A 74 -10.05 0.90 -0.77
C ILE A 74 -11.46 1.44 -0.87
N THR A 75 -12.02 1.80 0.28
CA THR A 75 -13.33 2.45 0.42
C THR A 75 -13.14 3.92 0.84
N GLY A 76 -14.05 4.80 0.44
CA GLY A 76 -13.98 6.23 0.70
C GLY A 76 -13.43 7.03 -0.48
N CYS A 77 -12.91 8.23 -0.22
CA CYS A 77 -12.34 9.11 -1.23
C CYS A 77 -10.91 9.51 -0.88
N GLY A 78 -10.07 9.61 -1.90
CA GLY A 78 -8.68 9.98 -1.71
C GLY A 78 -7.82 9.76 -2.94
N THR A 79 -6.53 9.64 -2.70
CA THR A 79 -5.51 9.52 -3.75
C THR A 79 -4.54 8.42 -3.38
N ILE A 80 -4.25 7.53 -4.34
CA ILE A 80 -3.17 6.55 -4.27
C ILE A 80 -2.01 7.07 -5.10
N THR A 81 -0.82 7.16 -4.50
CA THR A 81 0.41 7.56 -5.19
C THR A 81 1.43 6.42 -5.14
N VAL A 82 1.80 5.91 -6.32
CA VAL A 82 2.89 4.94 -6.48
C VAL A 82 4.20 5.71 -6.68
N LYS A 83 5.19 5.45 -5.85
CA LYS A 83 6.49 6.11 -5.85
C LYS A 83 7.63 5.11 -6.06
N HIS A 84 8.70 5.56 -6.69
CA HIS A 84 9.97 4.85 -6.78
C HIS A 84 11.04 5.64 -6.03
N LYS A 85 11.71 5.00 -5.07
CA LYS A 85 12.80 5.59 -4.29
C LYS A 85 14.12 4.93 -4.69
N GLU A 86 15.06 5.74 -5.14
CA GLU A 86 16.40 5.28 -5.54
C GLU A 86 17.43 6.34 -5.14
N ASN A 87 18.48 5.93 -4.43
CA ASN A 87 19.57 6.80 -3.97
C ASN A 87 19.08 8.08 -3.26
N GLY A 88 18.05 7.96 -2.42
CA GLY A 88 17.45 9.10 -1.71
C GLY A 88 16.47 9.93 -2.54
N VAL A 89 16.44 9.77 -3.86
CA VAL A 89 15.51 10.48 -4.76
C VAL A 89 14.19 9.73 -4.83
N ILE A 90 13.09 10.45 -4.67
CA ILE A 90 11.72 9.93 -4.78
C ILE A 90 11.08 10.44 -6.06
N ARG A 91 10.61 9.53 -6.91
CA ARG A 91 9.86 9.84 -8.15
C ARG A 91 8.44 9.32 -8.04
N VAL A 92 7.45 10.13 -8.39
CA VAL A 92 6.06 9.67 -8.53
C VAL A 92 5.92 8.99 -9.88
N LEU A 93 5.53 7.72 -9.88
CA LEU A 93 5.32 6.94 -11.11
C LEU A 93 3.88 7.01 -11.59
N LYS A 94 2.93 6.99 -10.66
CA LYS A 94 1.50 7.04 -10.95
C LYS A 94 0.75 7.62 -9.77
N GLN A 95 -0.26 8.42 -10.05
CA GLN A 95 -1.21 8.93 -9.07
C GLN A 95 -2.62 8.67 -9.57
N VAL A 96 -3.47 8.12 -8.71
CA VAL A 96 -4.87 7.79 -9.04
C VAL A 96 -5.76 8.36 -7.94
N ASN A 97 -6.68 9.24 -8.33
CA ASN A 97 -7.76 9.66 -7.45
C ASN A 97 -8.87 8.63 -7.49
N PHE A 98 -9.46 8.33 -6.34
CA PHE A 98 -10.60 7.43 -6.24
C PHE A 98 -11.69 8.05 -5.38
N LYS A 99 -12.91 7.68 -5.69
CA LYS A 99 -14.08 7.92 -4.87
C LYS A 99 -14.88 6.63 -4.96
N SER A 100 -15.06 5.94 -3.84
CA SER A 100 -16.03 4.85 -3.80
C SER A 100 -17.38 5.46 -4.13
N SER A 101 -18.02 4.98 -5.19
CA SER A 101 -19.45 5.20 -5.39
C SER A 101 -20.13 4.64 -4.15
N SER A 102 -20.68 5.54 -3.33
CA SER A 102 -21.79 5.18 -2.46
C SER A 102 -22.87 4.69 -3.41
N ASN A 103 -23.06 3.37 -3.49
CA ASN A 103 -24.34 2.85 -3.94
C ASN A 103 -25.35 3.37 -2.92
N ILE A 104 -26.04 4.45 -3.30
CA ILE A 104 -27.38 4.73 -2.79
C ILE A 104 -28.26 3.70 -3.49
N GLY A 105 -28.89 2.84 -2.70
CA GLY A 105 -29.80 1.78 -3.11
C GLY A 105 -29.93 0.82 -1.93
N ASP A 106 -31.07 0.65 -1.27
CA ASP A 106 -32.44 1.14 -1.50
C ASP A 106 -33.10 1.44 -0.14
#